data_AF-A0A2G5UWI6-F1
#
_entry.id   AF-A0A2G5UWI6-F1
#
_cell.length_a   1.000
_cell.length_b   1.000
_cell.length_c   1.000
_cell.angle_alpha   90.00
_cell.angle_beta   90.00
_cell.angle_gamma   90.00
#
_symmetry.space_group_name_H-M   'P 1'
#
loop_
_entity.id
_entity.type
_entity.pdbx_description
1 polymer ?
#
loop_
_entity_poly.entity_id
_entity_poly.type
_entity_poly.pdbx_seq_one_letter_code
_entity_poly.pdbx_strand_id
1 'polypeptide(L)'
;MFLPRGEDSQQTITVRVFEDGDQRFVMKSEIFKTKTEIPFILETISMEELFENHDSHTQNVEFIRYPITRAKHRATPIQRHSGDFCVLAIDFFFEFLRELIHGRRVFQLLNPIDVPLFLQKMDGFDDVFHETETPYFLELDTTLQGDTDFIVNRPDNDVRNPKEDGFTVQDLKNELAHLGLTTTFPEIQDYAEAVYSEVDKRKKESVLRTCDLFDAVEHCQLNCVLERLPRLKKFVHSQKGCYRVYGLKCEDCATDNPEKQEDQKLKILEKELEDLKMSHQKIIEENLQKSLEIQELQQKNLRLSVKNETNEVKMKHLSQKLAQSKLSIDDGNYSIACTSQLKIQCLICEKSIESGQDQIIRCPLCKRRFHSKCAINWLKEHTECPACNGNLPKL
;
A
#
# COMPACT_ATOMS: atom_id res chain seq x y z
N MET A 1 -32.71 -27.54 -27.29
CA MET A 1 -32.58 -26.69 -28.49
C MET A 1 -33.85 -25.85 -28.56
N PHE A 2 -33.77 -24.56 -28.27
CA PHE A 2 -34.91 -23.64 -28.28
C PHE A 2 -35.15 -23.21 -29.73
N LEU A 3 -36.18 -23.77 -30.38
CA LEU A 3 -36.53 -23.40 -31.75
C LEU A 3 -37.50 -22.21 -31.73
N PRO A 4 -37.29 -21.17 -32.56
CA PRO A 4 -38.26 -20.09 -32.72
C PRO A 4 -39.55 -20.67 -33.33
N ARG A 5 -40.70 -20.37 -32.70
CA ARG A 5 -42.02 -20.81 -33.17
C ARG A 5 -42.53 -19.87 -34.27
N GLY A 6 -43.32 -20.42 -35.21
CA GLY A 6 -43.94 -19.65 -36.30
C GLY A 6 -44.89 -18.57 -35.79
N GLU A 7 -44.99 -17.48 -36.54
CA GLU A 7 -45.67 -16.22 -36.16
C GLU A 7 -47.19 -16.37 -35.88
N ASP A 8 -47.80 -17.50 -36.25
CA ASP A 8 -49.27 -17.72 -36.24
C ASP A 8 -49.82 -18.59 -35.08
N SER A 9 -49.02 -18.90 -34.05
CA SER A 9 -49.51 -19.75 -32.95
C SER A 9 -50.17 -18.94 -31.84
N GLN A 10 -51.43 -19.23 -31.49
CA GLN A 10 -52.09 -18.74 -30.25
C GLN A 10 -51.49 -19.33 -28.95
N GLN A 11 -50.35 -20.02 -29.03
CA GLN A 11 -49.71 -20.64 -27.88
C GLN A 11 -48.94 -19.64 -27.04
N THR A 12 -48.88 -19.91 -25.74
CA THR A 12 -48.10 -19.17 -24.75
C THR A 12 -46.65 -19.00 -25.19
N ILE A 13 -46.16 -17.76 -25.13
CA ILE A 13 -44.78 -17.39 -25.48
C ILE A 13 -43.89 -17.73 -24.29
N THR A 14 -42.77 -18.41 -24.51
CA THR A 14 -41.79 -18.66 -23.45
C THR A 14 -40.74 -17.56 -23.44
N VAL A 15 -40.55 -16.88 -22.30
CA VAL A 15 -39.58 -15.78 -22.14
C VAL A 15 -38.59 -16.12 -21.03
N ARG A 16 -37.29 -15.87 -21.27
CA ARG A 16 -36.26 -16.10 -20.27
C ARG A 16 -36.17 -14.91 -19.32
N VAL A 17 -36.25 -15.21 -18.03
CA VAL A 17 -35.93 -14.29 -16.95
C VAL A 17 -34.48 -14.55 -16.55
N PHE A 18 -33.61 -13.63 -16.94
CA PHE A 18 -32.19 -13.67 -16.61
C PHE A 18 -32.01 -13.27 -15.14
N GLU A 19 -31.33 -14.13 -14.39
CA GLU A 19 -31.04 -13.91 -12.98
C GLU A 19 -29.54 -13.68 -12.81
N ASP A 20 -29.16 -12.49 -12.37
CA ASP A 20 -27.77 -12.10 -12.09
C ASP A 20 -27.67 -11.49 -10.68
N GLY A 21 -27.30 -12.32 -9.70
CA GLY A 21 -27.34 -11.92 -8.30
C GLY A 21 -28.77 -11.67 -7.82
N ASP A 22 -29.04 -10.44 -7.38
CA ASP A 22 -30.36 -9.96 -6.97
C ASP A 22 -31.21 -9.44 -8.15
N GLN A 23 -30.63 -9.35 -9.35
CA GLN A 23 -31.27 -8.76 -10.51
C GLN A 23 -32.10 -9.78 -11.28
N ARG A 24 -33.27 -9.35 -11.76
CA ARG A 24 -34.15 -10.13 -12.64
C ARG A 24 -34.65 -9.27 -13.78
N PHE A 25 -34.34 -9.67 -15.01
CA PHE A 25 -34.69 -8.91 -16.20
C PHE A 25 -34.92 -9.84 -17.40
N VAL A 26 -35.61 -9.33 -18.43
CA VAL A 26 -35.89 -10.07 -19.67
C VAL A 26 -35.34 -9.31 -20.86
N MET A 27 -34.92 -10.02 -21.91
CA MET A 27 -34.57 -9.36 -23.19
C MET A 27 -35.84 -8.80 -23.84
N LYS A 28 -35.83 -7.52 -24.22
CA LYS A 28 -36.98 -6.86 -24.86
C LYS A 28 -37.40 -7.55 -26.15
N SER A 29 -36.44 -8.06 -26.92
CA SER A 29 -36.69 -8.78 -28.17
C SER A 29 -37.42 -10.12 -27.97
N GLU A 30 -37.32 -10.76 -26.79
CA GLU A 30 -38.03 -12.02 -26.50
C GLU A 30 -39.52 -11.80 -26.21
N ILE A 31 -39.88 -10.63 -25.70
CA ILE A 31 -41.26 -10.33 -25.27
C ILE A 31 -41.99 -9.39 -26.24
N PHE A 32 -41.36 -8.29 -26.65
CA PHE A 32 -41.99 -7.28 -27.51
C PHE A 32 -41.78 -7.55 -29.00
N LYS A 33 -40.90 -8.51 -29.37
CA LYS A 33 -40.47 -8.78 -30.75
C LYS A 33 -39.97 -7.51 -31.47
N THR A 34 -39.40 -6.57 -30.71
CA THR A 34 -38.88 -5.31 -31.24
C THR A 34 -37.52 -5.51 -31.88
N LYS A 35 -37.25 -4.73 -32.94
CA LYS A 35 -35.89 -4.55 -33.45
C LYS A 35 -35.16 -3.58 -32.55
N THR A 36 -33.89 -3.86 -32.28
CA THR A 36 -33.02 -3.01 -31.49
C THR A 36 -32.57 -1.81 -32.33
N GLU A 37 -32.38 -0.66 -31.69
CA GLU A 37 -31.91 0.55 -32.39
C GLU A 37 -30.45 0.37 -32.86
N ILE A 38 -29.63 -0.27 -32.02
CA ILE A 38 -28.26 -0.64 -32.35
C ILE A 38 -28.22 -2.16 -32.67
N PRO A 39 -27.75 -2.58 -33.86
CA PRO A 39 -27.93 -3.94 -34.35
C PRO A 39 -27.38 -5.05 -33.44
N PHE A 40 -26.33 -4.78 -32.67
CA PHE A 40 -25.62 -5.77 -31.87
C PHE A 40 -25.89 -5.66 -30.36
N ILE A 41 -26.68 -4.68 -29.92
CA ILE A 41 -27.08 -4.50 -28.53
C ILE A 41 -28.47 -5.09 -28.34
N LEU A 42 -28.61 -5.95 -27.34
CA LEU A 42 -29.89 -6.55 -26.95
C LEU A 42 -30.33 -5.92 -25.63
N GLU A 43 -31.24 -4.96 -25.74
CA GLU A 43 -31.83 -4.28 -24.60
C GLU A 43 -32.65 -5.23 -23.71
N THR A 44 -32.70 -4.89 -22.43
CA THR A 44 -33.50 -5.61 -21.44
C THR A 44 -34.47 -4.67 -20.73
N ILE A 45 -35.42 -5.25 -20.02
CA ILE A 45 -36.34 -4.57 -19.13
C ILE A 45 -36.38 -5.33 -17.81
N SER A 46 -36.43 -4.61 -16.69
CA SER A 46 -36.52 -5.23 -15.37
C SER A 46 -37.86 -5.94 -15.22
N MET A 47 -37.92 -6.98 -14.39
CA MET A 47 -39.20 -7.65 -14.11
C MET A 47 -40.20 -6.71 -13.45
N GLU A 48 -39.71 -5.84 -12.56
CA GLU A 48 -40.49 -4.82 -11.87
C GLU A 48 -41.15 -3.86 -12.88
N GLU A 49 -40.34 -3.24 -13.75
CA GLU A 49 -40.83 -2.31 -14.79
C GLU A 49 -41.78 -3.00 -15.78
N LEU A 50 -41.49 -4.25 -16.14
CA LEU A 50 -42.33 -5.03 -17.06
C LEU A 50 -43.74 -5.23 -16.51
N PHE A 51 -43.88 -5.59 -15.23
CA PHE A 51 -45.18 -5.81 -14.61
C PHE A 51 -45.92 -4.50 -14.31
N GLU A 52 -45.19 -3.43 -13.95
CA GLU A 52 -45.81 -2.14 -13.65
C GLU A 52 -46.35 -1.44 -14.90
N ASN A 53 -45.61 -1.48 -16.01
CA ASN A 53 -45.90 -0.64 -17.18
C ASN A 53 -46.38 -1.43 -18.40
N HIS A 54 -46.21 -2.76 -18.43
CA HIS A 54 -46.46 -3.58 -19.62
C HIS A 54 -47.25 -4.86 -19.33
N ASP A 55 -48.11 -4.86 -18.30
CA ASP A 55 -48.90 -6.02 -17.86
C ASP A 55 -49.64 -6.74 -19.01
N SER A 56 -50.17 -5.98 -19.99
CA SER A 56 -50.85 -6.53 -21.17
C SER A 56 -49.99 -7.49 -22.00
N HIS A 57 -48.67 -7.32 -22.00
CA HIS A 57 -47.71 -8.17 -22.72
C HIS A 57 -47.35 -9.44 -21.94
N THR A 58 -47.77 -9.57 -20.67
CA THR A 58 -47.44 -10.73 -19.82
C THR A 58 -48.56 -11.77 -19.77
N GLN A 59 -49.76 -11.45 -20.26
CA GLN A 59 -50.97 -12.28 -20.11
C GLN A 59 -50.91 -13.65 -20.80
N ASN A 60 -50.06 -13.83 -21.82
CA ASN A 60 -49.86 -15.11 -22.50
C ASN A 60 -48.36 -15.47 -22.58
N VAL A 61 -47.64 -15.24 -21.48
CA VAL A 61 -46.21 -15.52 -21.35
C VAL A 61 -45.94 -16.55 -20.25
N GLU A 62 -45.12 -17.54 -20.56
CA GLU A 62 -44.52 -18.47 -19.59
C GLU A 62 -43.08 -18.03 -19.33
N PHE A 63 -42.82 -17.54 -18.12
CA PHE A 63 -41.50 -17.13 -17.71
C PHE A 63 -40.67 -18.33 -17.24
N ILE A 64 -39.48 -18.50 -17.81
CA ILE A 64 -38.52 -19.52 -17.37
C ILE A 64 -37.29 -18.85 -16.77
N ARG A 65 -36.83 -19.39 -15.64
CA ARG A 65 -35.64 -18.87 -14.97
C ARG A 65 -34.39 -19.26 -15.75
N TYR A 66 -33.50 -18.29 -15.97
CA TYR A 66 -32.22 -18.47 -16.63
C TYR A 66 -31.11 -17.83 -15.79
N PRO A 67 -30.47 -18.58 -14.87
CA PRO A 67 -29.36 -18.06 -14.09
C PRO A 67 -28.15 -17.75 -14.97
N ILE A 68 -27.59 -16.56 -14.84
CA ILE A 68 -26.35 -16.19 -15.54
C ILE A 68 -25.17 -16.91 -14.89
N THR A 69 -24.49 -17.75 -15.66
CA THR A 69 -23.29 -18.47 -15.21
C THR A 69 -22.02 -17.80 -15.74
N ARG A 70 -20.95 -17.80 -14.94
CA ARG A 70 -19.65 -17.25 -15.31
C ARG A 70 -18.54 -18.24 -14.99
N ALA A 71 -17.60 -18.41 -15.91
CA ALA A 71 -16.31 -19.02 -15.58
C ALA A 71 -15.41 -17.97 -14.92
N LYS A 72 -14.33 -18.39 -14.22
CA LYS A 72 -13.39 -17.44 -13.61
C LYS A 72 -12.87 -16.42 -14.62
N HIS A 73 -12.59 -16.90 -15.84
CA HIS A 73 -11.93 -16.09 -16.86
C HIS A 73 -12.73 -15.70 -18.09
N ARG A 74 -13.95 -16.21 -18.23
CA ARG A 74 -14.80 -15.93 -19.39
C ARG A 74 -16.28 -15.90 -19.03
N ALA A 75 -17.02 -15.05 -19.72
CA ALA A 75 -18.46 -15.08 -19.88
C ALA A 75 -18.88 -16.45 -20.42
N THR A 76 -20.06 -16.92 -19.99
CA THR A 76 -20.70 -18.07 -20.62
C THR A 76 -21.58 -17.55 -21.75
N PRO A 77 -21.32 -17.88 -23.02
CA PRO A 77 -22.17 -17.48 -24.12
C PRO A 77 -23.60 -17.95 -23.93
N ILE A 78 -24.56 -17.08 -24.21
CA ILE A 78 -25.98 -17.37 -24.16
C ILE A 78 -26.49 -17.50 -25.59
N GLN A 79 -27.03 -18.66 -25.93
CA GLN A 79 -27.62 -18.87 -27.24
C GLN A 79 -28.95 -18.12 -27.37
N ARG A 80 -29.14 -17.43 -28.49
CA ARG A 80 -30.37 -16.73 -28.88
C ARG A 80 -31.29 -17.64 -29.69
N HIS A 81 -32.53 -17.20 -29.87
CA HIS A 81 -33.51 -17.88 -30.73
C HIS A 81 -33.08 -17.96 -32.20
N SER A 82 -32.27 -17.01 -32.68
CA SER A 82 -31.68 -17.04 -34.03
C SER A 82 -30.60 -18.12 -34.20
N GLY A 83 -30.07 -18.66 -33.10
CA GLY A 83 -28.92 -19.56 -33.08
C GLY A 83 -27.60 -18.88 -32.74
N ASP A 84 -27.54 -17.54 -32.86
CA ASP A 84 -26.37 -16.73 -32.52
C ASP A 84 -26.14 -16.66 -31.01
N PHE A 85 -24.99 -16.16 -30.59
CA PHE A 85 -24.62 -16.05 -29.18
C PHE A 85 -24.48 -14.60 -28.73
N CYS A 86 -24.84 -14.35 -27.48
CA CYS A 86 -24.61 -13.07 -26.80
C CYS A 86 -24.02 -13.27 -25.40
N VAL A 87 -23.48 -12.20 -24.84
CA VAL A 87 -22.96 -12.11 -23.47
C VAL A 87 -23.40 -10.80 -22.83
N LEU A 88 -23.43 -10.71 -21.50
CA LEU A 88 -23.70 -9.41 -20.85
C LEU A 88 -22.61 -8.40 -21.21
N ALA A 89 -22.99 -7.15 -21.43
CA ALA A 89 -22.06 -6.08 -21.79
C ALA A 89 -20.96 -5.91 -20.74
N ILE A 90 -21.29 -6.05 -19.45
CA ILE A 90 -20.33 -5.99 -18.35
C ILE A 90 -19.34 -7.17 -18.36
N ASP A 91 -19.77 -8.35 -18.79
CA ASP A 91 -18.88 -9.51 -18.91
C ASP A 91 -17.92 -9.35 -20.06
N PHE A 92 -18.41 -8.87 -21.20
CA PHE A 92 -17.58 -8.52 -22.35
C PHE A 92 -16.55 -7.43 -22.01
N PHE A 93 -16.96 -6.39 -21.28
CA PHE A 93 -16.07 -5.33 -20.82
C PHE A 93 -14.89 -5.85 -20.00
N PHE A 94 -15.14 -6.73 -19.03
CA PHE A 94 -14.07 -7.30 -18.20
C PHE A 94 -13.19 -8.27 -18.98
N GLU A 95 -13.74 -9.04 -19.92
CA GLU A 95 -12.92 -9.85 -20.84
C GLU A 95 -12.02 -8.98 -21.71
N PHE A 96 -12.56 -7.90 -22.27
CA PHE A 96 -11.81 -6.94 -23.08
C PHE A 96 -10.66 -6.31 -22.30
N LEU A 97 -10.91 -5.78 -21.10
CA LEU A 97 -9.85 -5.22 -20.26
C LEU A 97 -8.83 -6.27 -19.82
N ARG A 98 -9.27 -7.50 -19.53
CA ARG A 98 -8.36 -8.60 -19.21
C ARG A 98 -7.44 -8.96 -20.37
N GLU A 99 -7.96 -8.97 -21.59
CA GLU A 99 -7.15 -9.19 -22.79
C GLU A 99 -6.12 -8.07 -22.96
N LEU A 100 -6.50 -6.80 -22.73
CA LEU A 100 -5.56 -5.68 -22.76
C LEU A 100 -4.49 -5.77 -21.66
N ILE A 101 -4.86 -6.18 -20.45
CA ILE A 101 -3.99 -6.23 -19.27
C ILE A 101 -3.04 -7.43 -19.30
N HIS A 102 -3.57 -8.64 -19.51
CA HIS A 102 -2.80 -9.88 -19.37
C HIS A 102 -2.43 -10.51 -20.72
N GLY A 103 -3.33 -10.47 -21.70
CA GLY A 103 -3.09 -11.04 -23.03
C GLY A 103 -2.05 -10.23 -23.80
N ARG A 104 -2.33 -8.94 -23.95
CA ARG A 104 -1.51 -8.00 -24.74
C ARG A 104 -0.58 -7.13 -23.90
N ARG A 105 -0.79 -7.04 -22.59
CA ARG A 105 0.03 -6.26 -21.65
C ARG A 105 0.20 -4.79 -22.06
N VAL A 106 -0.85 -4.22 -22.64
CA VAL A 106 -0.82 -2.90 -23.28
C VAL A 106 -0.28 -1.83 -22.34
N PHE A 107 -0.69 -1.86 -21.07
CA PHE A 107 -0.27 -0.86 -20.09
C PHE A 107 1.20 -0.96 -19.67
N GLN A 108 1.88 -2.09 -19.88
CA GLN A 108 3.33 -2.20 -19.72
C GLN A 108 4.07 -1.63 -20.94
N LEU A 109 3.46 -1.80 -22.12
CA LEU A 109 4.07 -1.52 -23.43
C LEU A 109 3.90 -0.06 -23.88
N LEU A 110 2.88 0.64 -23.36
CA LEU A 110 2.60 2.04 -23.68
C LEU A 110 3.69 2.97 -23.12
N ASN A 111 4.04 4.01 -23.89
CA ASN A 111 4.78 5.13 -23.34
C ASN A 111 3.82 6.06 -22.57
N PRO A 112 4.28 6.72 -21.48
CA PRO A 112 3.47 7.68 -20.73
C PRO A 112 2.82 8.78 -21.59
N ILE A 113 3.50 9.19 -22.67
CA ILE A 113 3.02 10.22 -23.60
C ILE A 113 1.80 9.72 -24.40
N ASP A 114 1.71 8.42 -24.65
CA ASP A 114 0.66 7.80 -25.45
C ASP A 114 -0.56 7.40 -24.61
N VAL A 115 -0.44 7.39 -23.27
CA VAL A 115 -1.51 6.99 -22.35
C VAL A 115 -2.78 7.83 -22.52
N PRO A 116 -2.73 9.18 -22.61
CA PRO A 116 -3.94 9.98 -22.80
C PRO A 116 -4.66 9.65 -24.12
N LEU A 117 -3.91 9.45 -25.21
CA LEU A 117 -4.47 9.08 -26.50
C LEU A 117 -5.10 7.67 -26.47
N PHE A 118 -4.45 6.73 -25.78
CA PHE A 118 -5.01 5.40 -25.56
C PHE A 118 -6.34 5.46 -24.79
N LEU A 119 -6.37 6.19 -23.67
CA LEU A 119 -7.58 6.35 -22.86
C LEU A 119 -8.69 7.06 -23.64
N GLN A 120 -8.36 8.03 -24.48
CA GLN A 120 -9.33 8.69 -25.37
C GLN A 120 -9.94 7.71 -26.38
N LYS A 121 -9.12 6.86 -27.02
CA LYS A 121 -9.63 5.81 -27.92
C LYS A 121 -10.53 4.82 -27.17
N MET A 122 -10.16 4.48 -25.94
CA MET A 122 -10.96 3.59 -25.10
C MET A 122 -12.27 4.25 -24.65
N ASP A 123 -12.26 5.55 -24.41
CA ASP A 123 -13.46 6.31 -24.09
C ASP A 123 -14.43 6.41 -25.29
N GLY A 124 -13.90 6.41 -26.52
CA GLY A 124 -14.66 6.41 -27.77
C GLY A 124 -15.39 5.11 -28.12
N PHE A 125 -15.45 4.13 -27.21
CA PHE A 125 -16.37 2.98 -27.31
C PHE A 125 -17.70 3.28 -26.61
N ASP A 126 -18.22 4.51 -26.70
CA ASP A 126 -19.48 4.92 -26.09
C ASP A 126 -20.69 4.25 -26.73
N ASP A 127 -20.67 4.01 -28.04
CA ASP A 127 -21.70 3.23 -28.72
C ASP A 127 -21.84 1.79 -28.18
N VAL A 128 -20.77 1.24 -27.58
CA VAL A 128 -20.73 -0.15 -27.07
C VAL A 128 -20.91 -0.22 -25.57
N PHE A 129 -20.24 0.65 -24.82
CA PHE A 129 -20.25 0.68 -23.36
C PHE A 129 -20.92 1.96 -22.87
N HIS A 130 -22.24 1.98 -22.71
CA HIS A 130 -22.98 3.18 -22.28
C HIS A 130 -23.89 2.91 -21.09
N GLU A 131 -24.20 3.98 -20.37
CA GLU A 131 -25.10 3.94 -19.23
C GLU A 131 -26.53 3.61 -19.67
N THR A 132 -27.15 2.65 -18.98
CA THR A 132 -28.55 2.24 -19.17
C THR A 132 -29.20 1.98 -17.81
N GLU A 133 -30.54 1.98 -17.77
CA GLU A 133 -31.28 1.67 -16.52
C GLU A 133 -31.15 0.19 -16.12
N THR A 134 -31.08 -0.70 -17.11
CA THR A 134 -31.00 -2.15 -16.95
C THR A 134 -29.79 -2.72 -17.69
N PRO A 135 -29.18 -3.83 -17.22
CA PRO A 135 -28.08 -4.47 -17.93
C PRO A 135 -28.48 -4.90 -19.35
N TYR A 136 -27.59 -4.79 -20.33
CA TYR A 136 -27.85 -5.25 -21.69
C TYR A 136 -26.86 -6.33 -22.16
N PHE A 137 -27.20 -7.01 -23.25
CA PHE A 137 -26.32 -8.00 -23.87
C PHE A 137 -25.71 -7.47 -25.16
N LEU A 138 -24.53 -7.99 -25.50
CA LEU A 138 -23.83 -7.78 -26.76
C LEU A 138 -23.78 -9.09 -27.55
N GLU A 139 -24.03 -9.01 -28.85
CA GLU A 139 -23.85 -10.14 -29.77
C GLU A 139 -22.36 -10.44 -29.98
N LEU A 140 -21.96 -11.69 -29.84
CA LEU A 140 -20.54 -12.11 -29.83
C LEU A 140 -19.80 -11.96 -31.16
N ASP A 141 -20.52 -11.78 -32.28
CA ASP A 141 -19.90 -11.54 -33.60
C ASP A 141 -19.38 -10.10 -33.74
N THR A 142 -19.62 -9.26 -32.74
CA THR A 142 -18.96 -7.96 -32.63
C THR A 142 -17.53 -8.11 -32.12
N THR A 143 -16.62 -8.45 -33.02
CA THR A 143 -15.22 -8.12 -32.76
C THR A 143 -15.12 -6.62 -32.60
N LEU A 144 -14.75 -6.12 -31.41
CA LEU A 144 -14.19 -4.78 -31.25
C LEU A 144 -12.89 -4.74 -32.07
N GLN A 145 -13.01 -4.55 -33.38
CA GLN A 145 -11.90 -4.23 -34.27
C GLN A 145 -11.52 -2.77 -34.02
N GLY A 146 -11.16 -2.47 -32.78
CA GLY A 146 -10.40 -1.28 -32.48
C GLY A 146 -9.03 -1.47 -33.10
N ASP A 147 -8.57 -0.45 -33.82
CA ASP A 147 -7.19 -0.31 -34.30
C ASP A 147 -6.26 -0.35 -33.07
N THR A 148 -5.92 -1.56 -32.64
CA THR A 148 -4.98 -1.83 -31.55
C THR A 148 -3.53 -1.74 -32.00
N ASP A 149 -3.30 -1.18 -33.20
CA ASP A 149 -2.00 -0.80 -33.71
C ASP A 149 -1.52 0.42 -32.90
N PHE A 150 -1.06 0.13 -31.69
CA PHE A 150 -0.32 1.05 -30.86
C PHE A 150 1.16 0.82 -31.08
N ILE A 151 1.95 1.89 -31.04
CA ILE A 151 3.39 1.80 -31.13
C ILE A 151 3.92 1.18 -29.82
N VAL A 152 4.08 -0.13 -29.84
CA VAL A 152 4.64 -0.95 -28.76
C VAL A 152 6.15 -0.93 -28.89
N ASN A 153 6.82 -0.18 -28.02
CA ASN A 153 8.27 0.02 -28.10
C ASN A 153 9.03 -0.32 -26.81
N ARG A 154 8.35 -0.84 -25.78
CA ARG A 154 8.98 -1.19 -24.51
C ARG A 154 9.02 -2.70 -24.28
N PRO A 155 10.03 -3.21 -23.56
CA PRO A 155 9.98 -4.57 -23.04
C PRO A 155 8.89 -4.67 -21.98
N ASP A 156 8.13 -5.75 -21.99
CA ASP A 156 7.24 -6.16 -20.91
C ASP A 156 7.95 -7.12 -19.96
N ASN A 157 7.35 -7.33 -18.79
CA ASN A 157 7.79 -8.32 -17.82
C ASN A 157 6.66 -9.28 -17.47
N ASP A 158 7.02 -10.52 -17.17
CA ASP A 158 6.09 -11.49 -16.60
C ASP A 158 5.83 -11.18 -15.12
N VAL A 159 4.61 -11.50 -14.67
CA VAL A 159 4.28 -11.49 -13.24
C VAL A 159 5.12 -12.55 -12.55
N ARG A 160 5.90 -12.15 -11.54
CA ARG A 160 6.77 -13.05 -10.79
C ARG A 160 5.96 -13.92 -9.83
N ASN A 161 6.47 -15.13 -9.58
CA ASN A 161 5.88 -15.98 -8.56
C ASN A 161 6.17 -15.41 -7.16
N PRO A 162 5.16 -15.36 -6.27
CA PRO A 162 5.38 -15.05 -4.88
C PRO A 162 6.16 -16.17 -4.18
N LYS A 163 6.63 -15.89 -2.96
CA LYS A 163 7.32 -16.87 -2.13
C LYS A 163 6.36 -17.93 -1.60
N GLU A 164 6.89 -18.98 -0.95
CA GLU A 164 6.08 -20.06 -0.38
C GLU A 164 5.13 -19.59 0.71
N ASP A 165 5.46 -18.51 1.42
CA ASP A 165 4.61 -17.85 2.42
C ASP A 165 3.59 -16.86 1.82
N GLY A 166 3.52 -16.78 0.49
CA GLY A 166 2.63 -15.91 -0.26
C GLY A 166 3.25 -14.55 -0.56
N PHE A 167 2.40 -13.53 -0.73
CA PHE A 167 2.83 -12.15 -0.95
C PHE A 167 2.12 -11.19 -0.02
N THR A 168 2.81 -10.09 0.30
CA THR A 168 2.29 -8.96 1.08
C THR A 168 1.86 -7.80 0.17
N VAL A 169 1.18 -6.79 0.73
CA VAL A 169 0.89 -5.55 -0.01
C VAL A 169 2.15 -4.88 -0.56
N GLN A 170 3.28 -4.96 0.17
CA GLN A 170 4.54 -4.40 -0.29
C GLN A 170 5.09 -5.19 -1.48
N ASP A 171 4.94 -6.52 -1.47
CA ASP A 171 5.31 -7.35 -2.62
C ASP A 171 4.45 -7.01 -3.86
N LEU A 172 3.14 -6.77 -3.68
CA LEU A 172 2.28 -6.26 -4.75
C LEU A 172 2.77 -4.91 -5.28
N LYS A 173 3.09 -3.94 -4.42
CA LYS A 173 3.63 -2.63 -4.84
C LYS A 173 4.94 -2.78 -5.62
N ASN A 174 5.83 -3.64 -5.15
CA ASN A 174 7.09 -3.95 -5.82
C ASN A 174 6.86 -4.64 -7.18
N GLU A 175 5.83 -5.49 -7.27
CA GLU A 175 5.44 -6.13 -8.53
C GLU A 175 4.89 -5.12 -9.54
N LEU A 176 3.99 -4.21 -9.12
CA LEU A 176 3.49 -3.15 -9.99
C LEU A 176 4.61 -2.27 -10.55
N ALA A 177 5.63 -1.98 -9.76
CA ALA A 177 6.82 -1.26 -10.21
C ALA A 177 7.69 -2.10 -11.17
N HIS A 178 7.88 -3.39 -10.87
CA HIS A 178 8.63 -4.32 -11.73
C HIS A 178 8.01 -4.46 -13.12
N LEU A 179 6.68 -4.52 -13.20
CA LEU A 179 5.91 -4.57 -14.45
C LEU A 179 5.91 -3.23 -15.22
N GLY A 180 6.60 -2.20 -14.71
CA GLY A 180 6.65 -0.88 -15.33
C GLY A 180 5.34 -0.08 -15.23
N LEU A 181 4.33 -0.60 -14.53
CA LEU A 181 3.00 0.00 -14.48
C LEU A 181 2.98 1.33 -13.73
N THR A 182 3.91 1.57 -12.80
CA THR A 182 4.07 2.87 -12.13
C THR A 182 4.49 3.99 -13.08
N THR A 183 5.03 3.65 -14.25
CA THR A 183 5.38 4.63 -15.29
C THR A 183 4.15 5.05 -16.09
N THR A 184 3.26 4.09 -16.39
CA THR A 184 1.99 4.30 -17.11
C THR A 184 0.93 4.94 -16.21
N PHE A 185 0.87 4.46 -14.97
CA PHE A 185 -0.08 4.86 -13.93
C PHE A 185 0.68 5.21 -12.63
N PRO A 186 1.14 6.47 -12.46
CA PRO A 186 1.86 6.89 -11.26
C PRO A 186 1.11 6.63 -9.94
N GLU A 187 -0.22 6.67 -9.98
CA GLU A 187 -1.14 6.45 -8.86
C GLU A 187 -1.41 4.97 -8.55
N ILE A 188 -0.93 4.01 -9.36
CA ILE A 188 -1.37 2.61 -9.28
C ILE A 188 -1.13 1.96 -7.92
N GLN A 189 -0.08 2.40 -7.21
CA GLN A 189 0.25 1.89 -5.88
C GLN A 189 -0.71 2.39 -4.80
N ASP A 190 -1.47 3.47 -5.04
CA ASP A 190 -2.45 4.00 -4.09
C ASP A 190 -3.67 3.06 -3.94
N TYR A 191 -3.91 2.21 -4.93
CA TYR A 191 -4.97 1.19 -4.91
C TYR A 191 -4.53 -0.12 -4.25
N ALA A 192 -3.23 -0.33 -4.06
CA ALA A 192 -2.67 -1.63 -3.67
C ALA A 192 -3.22 -2.13 -2.33
N GLU A 193 -3.36 -1.26 -1.32
CA GLU A 193 -3.93 -1.63 -0.02
C GLU A 193 -5.38 -2.13 -0.12
N ALA A 194 -6.23 -1.38 -0.84
CA ALA A 194 -7.64 -1.70 -0.97
C ALA A 194 -7.82 -3.00 -1.78
N VAL A 195 -7.08 -3.14 -2.88
CA VAL A 195 -7.08 -4.34 -3.72
C VAL A 195 -6.57 -5.54 -2.94
N TYR A 196 -5.42 -5.42 -2.27
CA TYR A 196 -4.82 -6.51 -1.49
C TYR A 196 -5.79 -7.04 -0.42
N SER A 197 -6.42 -6.14 0.34
CA SER A 197 -7.41 -6.50 1.36
C SER A 197 -8.57 -7.31 0.77
N GLU A 198 -9.05 -6.92 -0.41
CA GLU A 198 -10.14 -7.58 -1.12
C GLU A 198 -9.74 -8.93 -1.73
N VAL A 199 -8.49 -9.08 -2.17
CA VAL A 199 -7.92 -10.36 -2.62
C VAL A 199 -7.73 -11.31 -1.43
N ASP A 200 -7.16 -10.83 -0.31
CA ASP A 200 -6.93 -11.63 0.90
C ASP A 200 -8.24 -12.16 1.50
N LYS A 201 -9.32 -11.37 1.49
CA LYS A 201 -10.66 -11.84 1.90
C LYS A 201 -11.20 -12.97 1.04
N ARG A 202 -10.81 -13.05 -0.23
CA ARG A 202 -11.30 -14.02 -1.22
C ARG A 202 -10.35 -15.19 -1.44
N LYS A 203 -9.21 -15.22 -0.73
CA LYS A 203 -8.21 -16.27 -0.89
C LYS A 203 -8.81 -17.64 -0.60
N LYS A 204 -8.40 -18.63 -1.39
CA LYS A 204 -8.88 -20.01 -1.26
C LYS A 204 -7.96 -20.90 -0.43
N GLU A 205 -6.73 -20.46 -0.22
CA GLU A 205 -5.70 -21.20 0.51
C GLU A 205 -5.25 -20.40 1.72
N SER A 206 -4.37 -21.00 2.55
CA SER A 206 -3.78 -20.34 3.71
C SER A 206 -2.96 -19.10 3.35
N VAL A 207 -2.37 -19.08 2.15
CA VAL A 207 -1.50 -18.01 1.64
C VAL A 207 -1.97 -17.53 0.27
N LEU A 208 -1.59 -16.31 -0.09
CA LEU A 208 -1.87 -15.72 -1.40
C LEU A 208 -0.88 -16.24 -2.45
N ARG A 209 -1.42 -16.85 -3.52
CA ARG A 209 -0.64 -17.53 -4.57
C ARG A 209 -0.44 -16.63 -5.79
N THR A 210 0.29 -17.13 -6.78
CA THR A 210 0.48 -16.44 -8.07
C THR A 210 -0.85 -16.04 -8.72
N CYS A 211 -1.87 -16.91 -8.72
CA CYS A 211 -3.17 -16.56 -9.32
C CYS A 211 -3.84 -15.38 -8.62
N ASP A 212 -3.64 -15.24 -7.31
CA ASP A 212 -4.19 -14.15 -6.52
C ASP A 212 -3.37 -12.86 -6.77
N LEU A 213 -2.08 -12.97 -7.10
CA LEU A 213 -1.24 -11.85 -7.54
C LEU A 213 -1.65 -11.34 -8.93
N PHE A 214 -1.99 -12.24 -9.86
CA PHE A 214 -2.58 -11.86 -11.15
C PHE A 214 -3.88 -11.08 -10.93
N ASP A 215 -4.79 -11.59 -10.10
CA ASP A 215 -6.05 -10.91 -9.77
C ASP A 215 -5.77 -9.52 -9.14
N ALA A 216 -4.81 -9.41 -8.23
CA ALA A 216 -4.41 -8.12 -7.63
C ALA A 216 -3.86 -7.12 -8.67
N VAL A 217 -2.97 -7.55 -9.56
CA VAL A 217 -2.39 -6.72 -10.62
C VAL A 217 -3.46 -6.27 -11.62
N GLU A 218 -4.42 -7.14 -11.96
CA GLU A 218 -5.57 -6.80 -12.81
C GLU A 218 -6.39 -5.68 -12.16
N HIS A 219 -6.79 -5.87 -10.89
CA HIS A 219 -7.66 -4.92 -10.21
C HIS A 219 -7.00 -3.57 -9.95
N CYS A 220 -5.69 -3.50 -9.68
CA CYS A 220 -5.00 -2.21 -9.60
C CYS A 220 -5.08 -1.43 -10.92
N GLN A 221 -4.89 -2.09 -12.06
CA GLN A 221 -5.00 -1.45 -13.38
C GLN A 221 -6.45 -1.07 -13.73
N LEU A 222 -7.42 -1.90 -13.38
CA LEU A 222 -8.85 -1.57 -13.54
C LEU A 222 -9.23 -0.31 -12.76
N ASN A 223 -8.74 -0.13 -11.53
CA ASN A 223 -8.97 1.09 -10.76
C ASN A 223 -8.38 2.32 -11.46
N CYS A 224 -7.13 2.25 -11.95
CA CYS A 224 -6.54 3.35 -12.72
C CYS A 224 -7.37 3.73 -13.95
N VAL A 225 -7.82 2.72 -14.71
CA VAL A 225 -8.64 2.93 -15.90
C VAL A 225 -9.96 3.62 -15.57
N LEU A 226 -10.69 3.10 -14.57
CA LEU A 226 -12.03 3.60 -14.22
C LEU A 226 -11.99 4.97 -13.54
N GLU A 227 -10.97 5.26 -12.72
CA GLU A 227 -10.79 6.59 -12.13
C GLU A 227 -10.41 7.65 -13.16
N ARG A 228 -9.67 7.27 -14.22
CA ARG A 228 -9.35 8.18 -15.32
C ARG A 228 -10.47 8.31 -16.36
N LEU A 229 -11.40 7.36 -16.42
CA LEU A 229 -12.53 7.36 -17.34
C LEU A 229 -13.86 7.24 -16.58
N PRO A 230 -14.34 8.35 -15.98
CA PRO A 230 -15.57 8.35 -15.19
C PRO A 230 -16.81 7.83 -15.95
N ARG A 231 -16.84 8.01 -17.27
CA ARG A 231 -17.90 7.48 -18.14
C ARG A 231 -17.96 5.95 -18.10
N LEU A 232 -16.81 5.28 -18.20
CA LEU A 232 -16.73 3.82 -18.06
C LEU A 232 -17.04 3.38 -16.63
N LYS A 233 -16.66 4.16 -15.62
CA LYS A 233 -17.04 3.92 -14.22
C LYS A 233 -18.56 3.95 -14.03
N LYS A 234 -19.26 4.92 -14.64
CA LYS A 234 -20.73 4.98 -14.68
C LYS A 234 -21.33 3.81 -15.44
N PHE A 235 -20.77 3.44 -16.59
CA PHE A 235 -21.17 2.22 -17.31
C PHE A 235 -21.09 1.00 -16.39
N VAL A 236 -19.94 0.75 -15.75
CA VAL A 236 -19.76 -0.38 -14.81
C VAL A 236 -20.78 -0.35 -13.68
N HIS A 237 -21.13 0.83 -13.15
CA HIS A 237 -22.18 0.98 -12.15
C HIS A 237 -23.58 0.64 -12.70
N SER A 238 -23.94 1.18 -13.85
CA SER A 238 -25.23 0.96 -14.51
C SER A 238 -25.46 -0.51 -14.86
N GLN A 239 -24.39 -1.22 -15.24
CA GLN A 239 -24.41 -2.65 -15.50
C GLN A 239 -24.13 -3.50 -14.24
N LYS A 240 -24.12 -2.86 -13.07
CA LYS A 240 -24.10 -3.49 -11.74
C LYS A 240 -22.84 -4.33 -11.51
N GLY A 241 -21.75 -3.94 -12.16
CA GLY A 241 -20.45 -4.59 -12.13
C GLY A 241 -19.47 -4.07 -11.10
N CYS A 242 -19.76 -2.98 -10.37
CA CYS A 242 -18.80 -2.34 -9.46
C CYS A 242 -18.18 -3.30 -8.43
N TYR A 243 -18.99 -4.22 -7.87
CA TYR A 243 -18.53 -5.19 -6.87
C TYR A 243 -17.45 -6.15 -7.41
N ARG A 244 -17.29 -6.23 -8.73
CA ARG A 244 -16.30 -7.07 -9.41
C ARG A 244 -14.95 -6.38 -9.54
N VAL A 245 -14.83 -5.09 -9.20
CA VAL A 245 -13.56 -4.35 -9.22
C VAL A 245 -13.09 -4.16 -7.78
N TYR A 246 -12.04 -4.88 -7.39
CA TYR A 246 -11.57 -4.86 -6.01
C TYR A 246 -11.02 -3.48 -5.64
N GLY A 247 -11.45 -2.94 -4.51
CA GLY A 247 -11.05 -1.61 -4.06
C GLY A 247 -11.68 -0.43 -4.80
N LEU A 248 -12.59 -0.65 -5.75
CA LEU A 248 -13.26 0.43 -6.47
C LEU A 248 -14.14 1.26 -5.53
N LYS A 249 -13.90 2.57 -5.51
CA LYS A 249 -14.76 3.54 -4.84
C LYS A 249 -15.78 4.04 -5.86
N CYS A 250 -17.05 3.65 -5.72
CA CYS A 250 -18.11 4.12 -6.59
C CYS A 250 -19.09 4.99 -5.79
N GLU A 251 -19.19 6.25 -6.17
CA GLU A 251 -20.02 7.27 -5.52
C GLU A 251 -21.51 6.95 -5.68
N ASP A 252 -21.89 6.43 -6.85
CA ASP A 252 -23.27 6.05 -7.16
C ASP A 252 -23.71 4.83 -6.34
N CYS A 253 -22.85 3.81 -6.19
CA CYS A 253 -23.11 2.68 -5.29
C CYS A 253 -23.29 3.12 -3.83
N ALA A 254 -22.57 4.16 -3.40
CA ALA A 254 -22.70 4.68 -2.06
C ALA A 254 -24.06 5.39 -1.89
N THR A 255 -24.58 6.02 -2.94
CA THR A 255 -25.90 6.69 -2.96
C THR A 255 -27.06 5.68 -3.00
N ASP A 256 -26.93 4.63 -3.80
CA ASP A 256 -27.96 3.59 -4.01
C ASP A 256 -28.23 2.71 -2.79
N ASN A 257 -27.28 2.64 -1.85
CA ASN A 257 -27.32 1.68 -0.75
C ASN A 257 -26.88 2.31 0.59
N PRO A 258 -27.68 3.24 1.14
CA PRO A 258 -27.33 3.98 2.35
C PRO A 258 -27.11 3.07 3.58
N GLU A 259 -27.80 1.92 3.65
CA GLU A 259 -27.65 0.95 4.75
C GLU A 259 -26.24 0.33 4.82
N LYS A 260 -25.57 0.14 3.67
CA LYS A 260 -24.18 -0.35 3.62
C LYS A 260 -23.16 0.70 4.06
N GLN A 261 -23.49 2.00 4.01
CA GLN A 261 -22.60 3.06 4.49
C GLN A 261 -22.50 3.10 6.01
N GLU A 262 -23.61 2.90 6.73
CA GLU A 262 -23.58 2.85 8.20
C GLU A 262 -22.76 1.65 8.68
N ASP A 263 -22.95 0.47 8.09
CA ASP A 263 -22.18 -0.72 8.41
C ASP A 263 -20.68 -0.59 8.07
N GLN A 264 -20.33 0.08 6.97
CA GLN A 264 -18.93 0.33 6.61
C GLN A 264 -18.28 1.38 7.51
N LYS A 265 -18.97 2.49 7.81
CA LYS A 265 -18.47 3.50 8.76
C LYS A 265 -18.30 2.91 10.16
N LEU A 266 -19.24 2.08 10.60
CA LEU A 266 -19.17 1.42 11.90
C LEU A 266 -17.94 0.50 11.98
N LYS A 267 -17.68 -0.31 10.94
CA LYS A 267 -16.49 -1.16 10.88
C LYS A 267 -15.17 -0.39 10.85
N ILE A 268 -15.13 0.77 10.18
CA ILE A 268 -13.94 1.63 10.16
C ILE A 268 -13.70 2.22 11.56
N LEU A 269 -14.75 2.75 12.19
CA LEU A 269 -14.69 3.32 13.55
C LEU A 269 -14.30 2.26 14.59
N GLU A 270 -14.82 1.04 14.48
CA GLU A 270 -14.46 -0.07 15.35
C GLU A 270 -12.96 -0.42 15.25
N LYS A 271 -12.42 -0.43 14.03
CA LYS A 271 -10.99 -0.69 13.81
C LYS A 271 -10.11 0.44 14.35
N GLU A 272 -10.46 1.69 14.04
CA GLU A 272 -9.73 2.86 14.57
C GLU A 272 -9.76 2.91 16.10
N LEU A 273 -10.89 2.55 16.71
CA LEU A 273 -11.03 2.47 18.15
C LEU A 273 -10.13 1.38 18.75
N GLU A 274 -10.00 0.23 18.11
CA GLU A 274 -9.14 -0.85 18.57
C GLU A 274 -7.65 -0.48 18.46
N ASP A 275 -7.24 0.13 17.36
CA ASP A 275 -5.88 0.65 17.17
C ASP A 275 -5.55 1.73 18.23
N LEU A 276 -6.51 2.61 18.53
CA LEU A 276 -6.35 3.65 19.54
C LEU A 276 -6.21 3.04 20.96
N LYS A 277 -7.00 2.01 21.29
CA LYS A 277 -6.90 1.29 22.57
C LYS A 277 -5.53 0.64 22.72
N MET A 278 -5.03 -0.03 21.67
CA MET A 278 -3.71 -0.66 21.70
C MET A 278 -2.60 0.37 21.91
N SER A 279 -2.67 1.51 21.22
CA SER A 279 -1.72 2.61 21.40
C SER A 279 -1.77 3.19 22.82
N HIS A 280 -2.97 3.43 23.35
CA HIS A 280 -3.15 3.93 24.71
C HIS A 280 -2.64 2.94 25.78
N GLN A 281 -2.89 1.64 25.59
CA GLN A 281 -2.40 0.59 26.48
C GLN A 281 -0.85 0.58 26.53
N LYS A 282 -0.21 0.71 25.37
CA LYS A 282 1.25 0.81 25.29
C LYS A 282 1.80 2.04 26.02
N ILE A 283 1.13 3.19 25.90
CA ILE A 283 1.52 4.42 26.63
C ILE A 283 1.39 4.22 28.14
N ILE A 284 0.32 3.55 28.60
CA ILE A 284 0.14 3.23 30.03
C ILE A 284 1.29 2.35 30.53
N GLU A 285 1.64 1.30 29.79
CA GLU A 285 2.73 0.39 30.15
C GLU A 285 4.08 1.11 30.21
N GLU A 286 4.38 1.95 29.21
CA GLU A 286 5.60 2.77 29.21
C GLU A 286 5.64 3.76 30.38
N ASN A 287 4.50 4.37 30.74
CA ASN A 287 4.42 5.29 31.87
C ASN A 287 4.58 4.57 33.21
N LEU A 288 4.00 3.37 33.35
CA LEU A 288 4.17 2.53 34.54
C LEU A 288 5.65 2.16 34.71
N GLN A 289 6.31 1.77 33.62
CA GLN A 289 7.73 1.43 33.64
C GLN A 289 8.60 2.63 34.06
N LYS A 290 8.35 3.81 33.48
CA LYS A 290 9.05 5.06 33.85
C LYS A 290 8.81 5.43 35.31
N SER A 291 7.61 5.21 35.84
CA SER A 291 7.29 5.50 37.24
C SER A 291 8.10 4.62 38.20
N LEU A 292 8.24 3.33 37.89
CA LEU A 292 9.08 2.41 38.66
C LEU A 292 10.56 2.83 38.65
N GLU A 293 11.08 3.20 37.47
CA GLU A 293 12.46 3.64 37.32
C GLU A 293 12.75 4.93 38.11
N ILE A 294 11.80 5.88 38.11
CA ILE A 294 11.90 7.11 38.92
C ILE A 294 11.95 6.75 40.42
N GLN A 295 11.14 5.80 40.88
CA GLN A 295 11.13 5.37 42.28
C GLN A 295 12.45 4.72 42.69
N GLU A 296 13.05 3.88 41.83
CA GLU A 296 14.36 3.29 42.06
C GLU A 296 15.47 4.35 42.15
N LEU A 297 15.45 5.34 41.23
CA LEU A 297 16.41 6.45 41.23
C LEU A 297 16.28 7.31 42.49
N GLN A 298 15.05 7.56 42.96
CA GLN A 298 14.80 8.25 44.22
C GLN A 298 15.38 7.48 45.41
N GLN A 299 15.17 6.16 45.47
CA GLN A 299 15.74 5.33 46.54
C GLN A 299 17.28 5.32 46.51
N LYS A 300 17.87 5.27 45.31
CA LYS A 300 19.32 5.31 45.13
C LYS A 300 19.92 6.65 45.57
N ASN A 301 19.28 7.77 45.23
CA ASN A 301 19.68 9.10 45.67
C ASN A 301 19.65 9.22 47.21
N LEU A 302 18.60 8.71 47.86
CA LEU A 302 18.50 8.71 49.32
C LEU A 302 19.66 7.95 49.97
N ARG A 303 19.99 6.76 49.44
CA ARG A 303 21.14 5.96 49.92
C ARG A 303 22.48 6.69 49.75
N LEU A 304 22.65 7.41 48.64
CA LEU A 304 23.86 8.21 48.40
C LEU A 304 23.95 9.39 49.36
N SER A 305 22.83 10.05 49.66
CA SER A 305 22.77 11.14 50.66
C SER A 305 23.28 10.66 52.02
N VAL A 306 22.72 9.55 52.52
CA VAL A 306 23.11 8.97 53.81
C VAL A 306 24.61 8.59 53.84
N LYS A 307 25.13 8.03 52.73
CA LYS A 307 26.57 7.72 52.61
C LYS A 307 27.44 8.97 52.63
N ASN A 308 27.03 10.04 51.94
CA ASN A 308 27.75 11.30 51.91
C ASN A 308 27.80 11.95 53.29
N GLU A 309 26.68 12.01 54.00
CA GLU A 309 26.61 12.50 55.39
C GLU A 309 27.52 11.68 56.31
N THR A 310 27.49 10.35 56.18
CA THR A 310 28.35 9.45 56.97
C THR A 310 29.84 9.70 56.69
N ASN A 311 30.20 9.91 55.42
CA ASN A 311 31.57 10.22 55.02
C ASN A 311 32.00 11.59 55.54
N GLU A 312 31.12 12.58 55.53
CA GLU A 312 31.38 13.91 56.08
C GLU A 312 31.68 13.84 57.58
N VAL A 313 30.89 13.06 58.34
CA VAL A 313 31.13 12.81 59.77
C VAL A 313 32.48 12.11 59.99
N LYS A 314 32.80 11.08 59.20
CA LYS A 314 34.09 10.38 59.27
C LYS A 314 35.27 11.32 58.98
N MET A 315 35.13 12.20 57.98
CA MET A 315 36.15 13.18 57.63
C MET A 315 36.36 14.20 58.76
N LYS A 316 35.27 14.73 59.36
CA LYS A 316 35.37 15.64 60.52
C LYS A 316 36.10 14.98 61.69
N HIS A 317 35.79 13.72 61.98
CA HIS A 317 36.45 12.96 63.04
C HIS A 317 37.93 12.65 62.74
N LEU A 318 38.28 12.31 61.50
CA LEU A 318 39.68 12.12 61.09
C LEU A 318 40.48 13.42 61.20
N SER A 319 39.91 14.54 60.77
CA SER A 319 40.52 15.87 60.91
C SER A 319 40.76 16.26 62.38
N GLN A 320 39.81 15.94 63.27
CA GLN A 320 39.99 16.15 64.72
C GLN A 320 41.09 15.26 65.30
N LYS A 321 41.18 13.98 64.89
CA LYS A 321 42.27 13.09 65.32
C LYS A 321 43.65 13.58 64.86
N LEU A 322 43.74 14.08 63.63
CA LEU A 322 44.96 14.71 63.10
C LEU A 322 45.37 15.96 63.88
N ALA A 323 44.40 16.77 64.32
CA ALA A 323 44.67 17.95 65.16
C ALA A 323 45.11 17.60 66.59
N GLN A 324 44.74 16.41 67.10
CA GLN A 324 45.09 15.93 68.45
C GLN A 324 46.40 15.14 68.50
N SER A 325 46.87 14.58 67.39
CA SER A 325 48.20 13.99 67.29
C SER A 325 49.26 15.10 67.28
N LYS A 326 49.75 15.49 68.46
CA LYS A 326 51.02 16.21 68.59
C LYS A 326 52.16 15.27 68.17
N LEU A 327 52.56 15.33 66.91
CA LEU A 327 53.87 14.86 66.49
C LEU A 327 54.87 16.00 66.76
N SER A 328 55.58 15.87 67.88
CA SER A 328 56.84 16.56 68.11
C SER A 328 57.89 15.93 67.19
N ILE A 329 58.42 16.71 66.24
CA ILE A 329 59.71 16.40 65.62
C ILE A 329 60.58 17.65 65.71
N ASP A 330 61.78 17.35 66.18
CA ASP A 330 62.91 18.13 66.62
C ASP A 330 63.56 18.97 65.50
N ASP A 331 64.25 20.01 65.94
CA ASP A 331 64.97 21.01 65.13
C ASP A 331 66.28 20.38 64.63
N GLY A 332 66.45 20.21 63.31
CA GLY A 332 67.67 19.58 62.80
C GLY A 332 67.69 19.22 61.32
N ASN A 333 68.05 20.20 60.49
CA ASN A 333 68.81 20.07 59.24
C ASN A 333 68.64 18.77 58.41
N TYR A 334 67.67 18.75 57.49
CA TYR A 334 67.73 17.89 56.30
C TYR A 334 67.24 18.65 55.08
N SER A 335 68.05 18.59 54.03
CA SER A 335 67.83 19.17 52.72
C SER A 335 66.43 18.88 52.17
N ILE A 336 65.68 19.91 51.82
CA ILE A 336 64.53 19.78 50.94
C ILE A 336 65.08 19.62 49.51
N ALA A 337 65.34 18.37 49.15
CA ALA A 337 65.32 17.94 47.77
C ALA A 337 63.87 17.68 47.35
N CYS A 338 63.59 18.03 46.09
CA CYS A 338 62.53 17.47 45.25
C CYS A 338 61.11 18.08 45.34
N THR A 339 61.00 19.38 45.05
CA THR A 339 59.95 19.81 44.11
C THR A 339 60.47 19.58 42.70
N SER A 340 60.46 18.33 42.23
CA SER A 340 60.61 18.08 40.79
C SER A 340 59.34 18.57 40.09
N GLN A 341 59.29 19.87 39.80
CA GLN A 341 58.50 20.39 38.69
C GLN A 341 58.94 19.60 37.47
N LEU A 342 58.19 18.56 37.13
CA LEU A 342 58.37 17.81 35.89
C LEU A 342 58.10 18.81 34.76
N LYS A 343 59.17 19.43 34.25
CA LYS A 343 59.12 20.29 33.07
C LYS A 343 58.56 19.44 31.93
N ILE A 344 57.34 19.73 31.52
CA ILE A 344 56.69 19.03 30.41
C ILE A 344 57.38 19.52 29.14
N GLN A 345 58.04 18.62 28.40
CA GLN A 345 58.75 18.96 27.16
C GLN A 345 57.93 18.54 25.94
N CYS A 346 57.87 19.40 24.93
CA CYS A 346 57.28 19.10 23.63
C CYS A 346 58.25 18.25 22.81
N LEU A 347 57.85 17.06 22.37
CA LEU A 347 58.72 16.14 21.63
C LEU A 347 58.99 16.55 20.17
N ILE A 348 58.29 17.56 19.65
CA ILE A 348 58.44 18.04 18.27
C ILE A 348 59.52 19.12 18.17
N CYS A 349 59.61 20.00 19.17
CA CYS A 349 60.57 21.11 19.20
C CYS A 349 61.60 21.00 20.33
N GLU A 350 61.48 19.98 21.17
CA GLU A 350 62.33 19.72 22.35
C GLU A 350 62.37 20.85 23.39
N LYS A 351 61.46 21.82 23.32
CA LYS A 351 61.35 22.92 24.29
C LYS A 351 60.38 22.59 25.42
N SER A 352 60.60 23.18 26.59
CA SER A 352 59.66 23.12 27.71
C SER A 352 58.33 23.80 27.35
N ILE A 353 57.24 23.25 27.86
CA ILE A 353 55.88 23.78 27.77
C ILE A 353 55.59 24.51 29.08
N GLU A 354 55.44 25.83 29.03
CA GLU A 354 55.18 26.65 30.22
C GLU A 354 53.68 26.83 30.44
N SER A 355 53.20 26.48 31.63
CA SER A 355 51.77 26.51 31.97
C SER A 355 51.28 27.96 32.07
N GLY A 356 50.55 28.42 31.05
CA GLY A 356 49.91 29.74 31.02
C GLY A 356 50.32 30.64 29.85
N GLN A 357 51.47 30.38 29.22
CA GLN A 357 51.92 31.12 28.03
C GLN A 357 51.72 30.33 26.73
N ASP A 358 51.90 29.00 26.79
CA ASP A 358 51.80 28.14 25.62
C ASP A 358 50.38 27.58 25.42
N GLN A 359 49.84 27.70 24.19
CA GLN A 359 48.67 26.93 23.80
C GLN A 359 49.06 25.46 23.63
N ILE A 360 48.33 24.55 24.28
CA ILE A 360 48.64 23.12 24.31
C ILE A 360 47.57 22.27 23.62
N ILE A 361 48.02 21.23 22.92
CA ILE A 361 47.15 20.15 22.42
C ILE A 361 47.56 18.85 23.11
N ARG A 362 46.56 18.03 23.48
CA ARG A 362 46.76 16.71 24.09
C ARG A 362 46.35 15.63 23.12
N CYS A 363 47.20 14.61 22.95
CA CYS A 363 46.83 13.43 22.19
C CYS A 363 45.65 12.70 22.86
N PRO A 364 44.56 12.36 22.15
CA PRO A 364 43.42 11.64 22.72
C PRO A 364 43.78 10.23 23.18
N LEU A 365 44.77 9.59 22.53
CA LEU A 365 45.21 8.22 22.80
C LEU A 365 46.17 8.13 23.99
N CYS A 366 47.31 8.81 23.94
CA CYS A 366 48.37 8.70 24.97
C CYS A 366 48.42 9.87 25.98
N LYS A 367 47.55 10.87 25.83
CA LYS A 367 47.47 12.07 26.68
C LYS A 367 48.74 12.94 26.73
N ARG A 368 49.75 12.68 25.89
CA ARG A 368 50.96 13.50 25.77
C ARG A 368 50.61 14.92 25.29
N ARG A 369 51.31 15.92 25.81
CA ARG A 369 51.09 17.35 25.54
C ARG A 369 52.13 17.89 24.55
N PHE A 370 51.69 18.74 23.65
CA PHE A 370 52.53 19.41 22.65
C PHE A 370 52.13 20.89 22.55
N HIS A 371 53.02 21.75 22.07
CA HIS A 371 52.63 23.09 21.61
C HIS A 371 51.62 22.95 20.47
N SER A 372 50.53 23.71 20.53
CA SER A 372 49.44 23.69 19.54
C SER A 372 49.98 23.84 18.11
N LYS A 373 50.88 24.81 17.90
CA LYS A 373 51.52 25.06 16.60
C LYS A 373 52.38 23.88 16.11
N CYS A 374 53.08 23.20 17.02
CA CYS A 374 53.88 22.02 16.68
C CYS A 374 52.98 20.85 16.28
N ALA A 375 51.91 20.58 17.03
CA ALA A 375 50.96 19.51 16.72
C ALA A 375 50.22 19.76 15.38
N ILE A 376 49.77 21.00 15.12
CA ILE A 376 49.10 21.37 13.87
C ILE A 376 50.04 21.21 12.67
N ASN A 377 51.29 21.66 12.78
CA ASN A 377 52.25 21.51 11.68
C ASN A 377 52.61 20.05 11.42
N TRP A 378 52.78 19.23 12.48
CA TRP A 378 53.03 17.80 12.34
C TRP A 378 51.89 17.08 11.60
N LEU A 379 50.64 17.41 11.94
CA LEU A 379 49.44 16.80 11.35
C LEU A 379 49.18 17.17 9.88
N LYS A 380 49.94 18.12 9.31
CA LYS A 380 49.88 18.42 7.85
C LYS A 380 50.53 17.33 7.00
N GLU A 381 51.54 16.65 7.56
CA GLU A 381 52.35 15.66 6.84
C GLU A 381 52.21 14.25 7.41
N HIS A 382 51.68 14.11 8.63
CA HIS A 382 51.57 12.82 9.33
C HIS A 382 50.18 12.64 9.96
N THR A 383 49.62 11.44 9.91
CA THR A 383 48.34 11.10 10.58
C THR A 383 48.52 10.44 11.95
N GLU A 384 49.76 10.29 12.41
CA GLU A 384 50.12 9.55 13.61
C GLU A 384 50.65 10.48 14.71
N CYS A 385 50.41 10.12 15.97
CA CYS A 385 50.95 10.85 17.11
C CYS A 385 52.48 10.62 17.26
N PRO A 386 53.31 11.68 17.34
CA PRO A 386 54.77 11.52 17.48
C PRO A 386 55.23 10.84 18.78
N ALA A 387 54.33 10.65 19.76
CA ALA A 387 54.66 10.02 21.04
C ALA A 387 54.21 8.55 21.16
N CYS A 388 53.20 8.13 20.42
CA CYS A 388 52.63 6.78 20.55
C CYS A 388 52.36 6.09 19.21
N ASN A 389 52.65 6.75 18.09
CA ASN A 389 52.41 6.30 16.72
C ASN A 389 50.96 5.84 16.45
N GLY A 390 50.02 6.25 17.30
CA GLY A 390 48.61 5.94 17.12
C GLY A 390 47.99 6.85 16.06
N ASN A 391 47.20 6.27 15.17
CA ASN A 391 46.45 7.00 14.15
C ASN A 391 45.45 7.96 14.81
N LEU A 392 45.60 9.24 14.54
CA LEU A 392 44.73 10.29 15.06
C LEU A 392 43.54 10.47 14.08
N PRO A 393 42.30 10.58 14.59
CA PRO A 393 41.14 10.85 13.74
C PRO A 393 41.39 12.14 12.94
N LYS A 394 41.13 12.11 11.62
CA LYS A 394 41.15 13.33 10.80
C LYS A 394 40.08 14.28 11.36
N LEU A 395 40.50 15.50 11.72
CA LEU A 395 39.62 16.58 12.17
C LEU A 395 38.74 17.08 11.02
#